data_AF-A0A521X667-F1
#
_entry.id   AF-A0A521X667-F1
#
_cell.length_a   1.000
_cell.length_b   1.000
_cell.length_c   1.000
_cell.angle_alpha   90.00
_cell.angle_beta   90.00
_cell.angle_gamma   90.00
#
_symmetry.space_group_name_H-M   'P 1'
#
loop_
_entity.id
_entity.type
_entity.pdbx_description
1 polymer ?
#
loop_
_entity_poly.entity_id
_entity_poly.type
_entity_poly.pdbx_seq_one_letter_code
_entity_poly.pdbx_strand_id
1 'polypeptide(L)'
;MTTATASADIRKLTEAEFEAFRPARGPLGELIGEEKEWYADRRGNVIGVLVLDRIDKDWSYVVLGRDARGKFRAIDAQVSFQSPEQARTELVSKLRRLARTRKKTFRQ
;
A
#
# COMPACT_ATOMS: atom_id res chain seq x y z
N MET A 1 22.86 -21.97 -11.56
CA MET A 1 21.56 -21.84 -10.88
C MET A 1 21.08 -20.40 -11.03
N THR A 2 20.10 -20.16 -11.90
CA THR A 2 19.62 -18.81 -12.24
C THR A 2 18.68 -18.30 -11.15
N THR A 3 19.11 -17.33 -10.34
CA THR A 3 18.18 -16.63 -9.44
C THR A 3 17.24 -15.77 -10.27
N ALA A 4 15.99 -16.20 -10.42
CA ALA A 4 14.94 -15.36 -10.95
C ALA A 4 14.75 -14.14 -10.02
N THR A 5 15.19 -12.97 -10.45
CA THR A 5 14.85 -11.70 -9.81
C THR A 5 13.33 -11.59 -9.78
N ALA A 6 12.75 -11.51 -8.58
CA ALA A 6 11.33 -11.24 -8.45
C ALA A 6 11.02 -9.90 -9.13
N SER A 7 10.18 -9.90 -10.17
CA SER A 7 9.71 -8.66 -10.79
C SER A 7 9.05 -7.80 -9.71
N ALA A 8 9.52 -6.56 -9.60
CA ALA A 8 9.05 -5.55 -8.65
C ALA A 8 8.02 -4.62 -9.30
N ASP A 9 7.31 -5.08 -10.33
CA ASP A 9 6.33 -4.29 -11.03
C ASP A 9 5.15 -3.97 -10.10
N ILE A 10 4.86 -2.67 -9.97
CA ILE A 10 3.73 -2.15 -9.21
C ILE A 10 2.65 -1.75 -10.20
N ARG A 11 1.44 -2.25 -10.00
CA ARG A 11 0.27 -1.91 -10.81
C ARG A 11 -0.67 -1.03 -10.00
N LYS A 12 -1.29 -0.05 -10.67
CA LYS A 12 -2.46 0.65 -10.14
C LYS A 12 -3.66 -0.31 -10.17
N LEU A 13 -4.52 -0.19 -9.18
CA LEU A 13 -5.74 -0.97 -9.02
C LEU A 13 -6.96 -0.06 -9.13
N THR A 14 -8.07 -0.66 -9.53
CA THR A 14 -9.40 -0.14 -9.20
C THR A 14 -9.72 -0.37 -7.71
N GLU A 15 -10.68 0.37 -7.17
CA GLU A 15 -11.17 0.15 -5.80
C GLU A 15 -11.66 -1.28 -5.60
N ALA A 16 -12.45 -1.82 -6.53
CA ALA A 16 -12.97 -3.18 -6.46
C ALA A 16 -11.85 -4.25 -6.42
N GLU A 17 -10.76 -4.07 -7.18
CA GLU A 17 -9.60 -4.94 -7.11
C GLU A 17 -8.86 -4.83 -5.77
N PHE A 18 -8.85 -3.64 -5.16
CA PHE A 18 -8.27 -3.44 -3.84
C PHE A 18 -9.13 -4.10 -2.74
N GLU A 19 -10.45 -3.93 -2.80
CA GLU A 19 -11.41 -4.57 -1.87
C GLU A 19 -11.33 -6.10 -1.90
N ALA A 20 -10.98 -6.70 -3.05
CA ALA A 20 -10.80 -8.13 -3.16
C ALA A 20 -9.70 -8.68 -2.23
N PHE A 21 -8.74 -7.84 -1.80
CA PHE A 21 -7.72 -8.21 -0.80
C PHE A 21 -8.23 -8.18 0.64
N ARG A 22 -9.42 -7.61 0.90
CA ARG A 22 -10.05 -7.45 2.22
C ARG A 22 -9.08 -6.85 3.26
N PRO A 23 -8.49 -5.67 2.99
CA PRO A 23 -7.58 -5.03 3.91
C PRO A 23 -8.28 -4.66 5.23
N ALA A 24 -7.55 -4.74 6.34
CA ALA A 24 -8.06 -4.25 7.60
C ALA A 24 -8.13 -2.72 7.57
N ARG A 25 -9.31 -2.16 7.90
CA ARG A 25 -9.53 -0.72 8.10
C ARG A 25 -9.86 -0.43 9.56
N GLY A 26 -9.41 0.73 10.04
CA GLY A 26 -9.77 1.26 11.36
C GLY A 26 -10.82 2.36 11.21
N PRO A 27 -11.81 2.47 12.11
CA PRO A 27 -12.90 3.46 12.01
C PRO A 27 -12.40 4.90 11.87
N LEU A 28 -11.29 5.24 12.54
CA LEU A 28 -10.71 6.57 12.49
C LEU A 28 -10.16 6.91 11.10
N GLY A 29 -9.53 5.96 10.42
CA GLY A 29 -8.94 6.18 9.09
C GLY A 29 -10.00 6.47 8.03
N GLU A 30 -11.13 5.79 8.08
CA GLU A 30 -12.28 6.02 7.17
C GLU A 30 -12.96 7.38 7.42
N LEU A 31 -12.91 7.85 8.67
CA LEU A 31 -13.51 9.14 9.05
C LEU A 31 -12.67 10.31 8.53
N ILE A 32 -11.35 10.28 8.76
CA ILE A 32 -10.44 11.39 8.49
C ILE A 32 -9.81 11.35 7.09
N GLY A 33 -9.75 10.18 6.46
CA GLY A 33 -9.11 9.99 5.17
C GLY A 33 -10.11 9.63 4.06
N GLU A 34 -9.83 10.09 2.85
CA GLU A 34 -10.49 9.62 1.63
C GLU A 34 -9.48 8.84 0.78
N GLU A 35 -9.71 7.55 0.58
CA GLU A 35 -8.88 6.73 -0.31
C GLU A 35 -9.06 7.21 -1.76
N LYS A 36 -7.95 7.50 -2.46
CA LYS A 36 -7.97 8.08 -3.82
C LYS A 36 -7.37 7.15 -4.86
N GLU A 37 -6.35 6.37 -4.49
CA GLU A 37 -5.66 5.47 -5.41
C GLU A 37 -5.16 4.22 -4.70
N TRP A 38 -5.12 3.10 -5.43
CA TRP A 38 -4.71 1.82 -4.90
C TRP A 38 -3.66 1.16 -5.77
N TYR A 39 -2.77 0.40 -5.15
CA TYR A 39 -1.62 -0.21 -5.81
C TYR A 39 -1.33 -1.60 -5.24
N ALA A 40 -0.74 -2.46 -6.05
CA ALA A 40 -0.21 -3.75 -5.60
C ALA A 40 1.05 -4.15 -6.38
N ASP A 41 1.90 -4.96 -5.78
CA ASP A 41 2.88 -5.73 -6.54
C ASP A 41 2.17 -6.81 -7.38
N ARG A 42 2.81 -7.24 -8.48
CA ARG A 42 2.25 -8.28 -9.36
C ARG A 42 1.86 -9.57 -8.65
N ARG A 43 2.49 -9.89 -7.53
CA ARG A 43 2.23 -11.12 -6.76
C ARG A 43 1.18 -10.93 -5.66
N GLY A 44 0.72 -9.71 -5.39
CA GLY A 44 -0.23 -9.41 -4.32
C GLY A 44 0.29 -9.79 -2.93
N ASN A 45 1.58 -9.57 -2.67
CA ASN A 45 2.20 -9.69 -1.34
C ASN A 45 2.09 -8.38 -0.55
N VAL A 46 2.18 -7.25 -1.25
CA VAL A 46 2.05 -5.91 -0.68
C VAL A 46 1.07 -5.11 -1.52
N ILE A 47 0.21 -4.37 -0.82
CA ILE A 47 -0.72 -3.42 -1.42
C ILE A 47 -0.53 -2.07 -0.77
N GLY A 48 -0.99 -1.02 -1.43
CA GLY A 48 -0.89 0.33 -0.90
C GLY A 48 -2.08 1.16 -1.30
N VAL A 49 -2.38 2.15 -0.46
CA VAL A 49 -3.45 3.12 -0.69
C VAL A 49 -2.90 4.52 -0.51
N LEU A 50 -3.25 5.40 -1.44
CA LEU A 50 -3.04 6.83 -1.38
C LEU A 50 -4.29 7.46 -0.78
N VAL A 51 -4.12 8.32 0.22
CA VAL A 51 -5.22 8.89 1.00
C VAL A 51 -5.10 10.40 1.01
N LEU A 52 -6.23 11.09 0.82
CA LEU A 52 -6.36 12.52 1.02
C LEU A 52 -6.89 12.77 2.44
N ASP A 53 -6.18 13.54 3.26
CA ASP A 53 -6.68 13.97 4.55
C ASP A 53 -7.84 14.97 4.36
N ARG A 54 -8.95 14.75 5.08
CA ARG A 54 -10.15 15.61 4.96
C ARG A 54 -10.05 16.90 5.77
N ILE A 55 -9.19 16.95 6.77
CA ILE A 55 -9.05 18.04 7.74
C ILE A 55 -8.16 19.14 7.17
N ASP A 56 -6.88 18.84 6.88
CA ASP A 56 -5.89 19.83 6.43
C ASP A 56 -5.50 19.70 4.95
N LYS A 57 -6.10 18.73 4.25
CA LYS A 57 -5.96 18.51 2.80
C LYS A 57 -4.56 18.11 2.35
N ASP A 58 -3.76 17.59 3.26
CA ASP A 58 -2.51 16.94 2.91
C ASP A 58 -2.72 15.52 2.36
N TRP A 59 -1.67 14.96 1.75
CA TRP A 59 -1.69 13.62 1.21
C TRP A 59 -0.91 12.67 2.12
N SER A 60 -1.39 11.44 2.20
CA SER A 60 -0.76 10.35 2.92
C SER A 60 -0.78 9.07 2.10
N TYR A 61 0.01 8.08 2.54
CA TYR A 61 -0.12 6.72 2.05
C TYR A 61 -0.02 5.71 3.18
N VAL A 62 -0.63 4.56 2.96
CA VAL A 62 -0.47 3.37 3.81
C VAL A 62 -0.02 2.21 2.95
N VAL A 63 1.01 1.49 3.42
CA VAL A 63 1.43 0.21 2.85
C VAL A 63 0.91 -0.91 3.74
N LEU A 64 0.27 -1.90 3.12
CA LEU A 64 -0.20 -3.09 3.79
C LEU A 64 0.55 -4.32 3.31
N GLY A 65 0.92 -5.17 4.25
CA GLY A 65 1.52 -6.47 4.00
C GLY A 65 0.66 -7.58 4.59
N ARG A 66 0.75 -8.78 4.01
CA ARG A 66 0.08 -9.96 4.58
C ARG A 66 0.72 -10.35 5.91
N ASP A 67 -0.09 -10.62 6.93
CA ASP A 67 0.35 -11.27 8.16
C ASP A 67 0.46 -12.78 7.99
N ALA A 68 0.89 -13.50 9.04
CA ALA A 68 1.01 -14.97 9.02
C ALA A 68 -0.34 -15.70 8.81
N ARG A 69 -1.46 -15.00 9.00
CA ARG A 69 -2.84 -15.49 8.76
C ARG A 69 -3.37 -15.07 7.39
N GLY A 70 -2.53 -14.45 6.55
CA GLY A 70 -2.87 -14.00 5.20
C GLY A 70 -3.66 -12.70 5.13
N LYS A 71 -3.91 -12.01 6.25
CA LYS A 71 -4.65 -10.75 6.28
C LYS A 71 -3.74 -9.57 5.98
N PHE A 72 -4.21 -8.62 5.17
CA PHE A 72 -3.48 -7.38 4.93
C PHE A 72 -3.67 -6.41 6.07
N ARG A 73 -2.56 -5.90 6.58
CA ARG A 73 -2.53 -4.93 7.66
C ARG A 73 -1.40 -3.93 7.42
N ALA A 74 -1.54 -2.73 7.97
CA ALA A 74 -0.56 -1.66 7.82
C ALA A 74 0.81 -2.10 8.36
N ILE A 75 1.85 -1.85 7.56
CA ILE A 75 3.25 -2.13 7.92
C ILE A 75 4.15 -0.89 7.76
N ASP A 76 3.65 0.13 7.09
CA ASP A 76 4.30 1.42 6.90
C ASP A 76 3.23 2.46 6.54
N ALA A 77 3.44 3.70 6.94
CA ALA A 77 2.59 4.83 6.59
C ALA A 77 3.40 6.12 6.65
N GLN A 78 3.08 7.06 5.78
CA GLN A 78 3.62 8.42 5.81
C GLN A 78 2.50 9.41 5.52
N VAL A 79 2.60 10.59 6.11
CA VAL A 79 1.58 11.64 6.12
C VAL A 79 2.19 12.99 5.74
N SER A 80 1.34 14.00 5.50
CA SER A 80 1.79 15.38 5.29
C SER A 80 2.61 15.62 4.04
N PHE A 81 2.29 14.90 2.97
CA PHE A 81 2.75 15.25 1.63
C PHE A 81 1.93 16.41 1.06
N GLN A 82 2.61 17.37 0.44
CA GLN A 82 1.96 18.56 -0.13
C GLN A 82 1.27 18.28 -1.47
N SER A 83 1.57 17.15 -2.13
CA SER A 83 0.98 16.81 -3.43
C SER A 83 0.74 15.31 -3.58
N PRO A 84 -0.28 14.93 -4.37
CA PRO A 84 -0.56 13.52 -4.67
C PRO A 84 0.59 12.85 -5.42
N GLU A 85 1.32 13.57 -6.26
CA GLU A 85 2.46 13.06 -7.03
C GLU A 85 3.61 12.65 -6.11
N GLN A 86 3.91 13.47 -5.10
CA GLN A 86 4.95 13.16 -4.12
C GLN A 86 4.57 11.91 -3.32
N ALA A 87 3.37 11.88 -2.75
CA ALA A 87 2.87 10.74 -1.98
C ALA A 87 2.82 9.46 -2.83
N ARG A 88 2.36 9.55 -4.09
CA ARG A 88 2.33 8.43 -5.06
C ARG A 88 3.73 7.91 -5.37
N THR A 89 4.68 8.80 -5.61
CA THR A 89 6.06 8.44 -5.95
C THR A 89 6.72 7.69 -4.79
N GLU A 90 6.57 8.21 -3.58
CA GLU A 90 7.06 7.57 -2.35
C GLU A 90 6.39 6.23 -2.10
N LEU A 91 5.06 6.14 -2.23
CA LEU A 91 4.31 4.89 -2.08
C LEU A 91 4.80 3.83 -3.06
N VAL A 92 4.85 4.14 -4.36
CA VAL A 92 5.29 3.19 -5.39
C VAL A 92 6.74 2.76 -5.17
N SER A 93 7.62 3.70 -4.78
CA SER A 93 9.02 3.39 -4.42
C SER A 93 9.08 2.39 -3.26
N LYS A 94 8.28 2.63 -2.20
CA LYS A 94 8.20 1.75 -1.02
C LYS A 94 7.71 0.35 -1.39
N LEU A 95 6.62 0.26 -2.15
CA LEU A 95 6.06 -1.01 -2.63
C LEU A 95 7.08 -1.78 -3.47
N ARG A 96 7.78 -1.11 -4.40
CA ARG A 96 8.85 -1.73 -5.22
C ARG A 96 9.95 -2.32 -4.34
N ARG A 97 10.40 -1.57 -3.33
CA ARG A 97 11.44 -2.04 -2.40
C ARG A 97 11.00 -3.29 -1.65
N LEU A 98 9.77 -3.29 -1.14
CA LEU A 98 9.21 -4.43 -0.40
C LEU A 98 8.97 -5.64 -1.30
N ALA A 99 8.47 -5.44 -2.53
CA ALA A 99 8.23 -6.51 -3.50
C ALA A 99 9.50 -7.25 -3.95
N ARG A 100 10.67 -6.57 -3.92
CA ARG A 100 11.97 -7.21 -4.19
C ARG A 100 12.42 -8.13 -3.07
N THR A 101 11.90 -7.96 -1.85
CA THR A 101 12.24 -8.85 -0.74
C THR A 101 11.57 -10.21 -0.93
N ARG A 102 12.20 -11.28 -0.45
CA ARG A 102 11.56 -12.61 -0.40
C ARG A 102 10.52 -12.74 0.72
N LYS A 103 10.21 -11.63 1.41
CA LYS A 103 9.31 -11.60 2.56
C LYS A 103 7.86 -11.63 2.06
N LYS A 104 7.17 -12.72 2.35
CA LYS A 104 5.74 -12.92 2.02
C LYS A 104 4.81 -12.53 3.16
N THR A 105 5.33 -12.51 4.38
CA THR A 105 4.58 -12.22 5.60
C THR A 105 5.30 -11.18 6.44
N PHE A 106 4.53 -10.28 7.04
CA PHE A 106 5.02 -9.22 7.89
C PHE A 106 4.58 -9.47 9.33
N ARG A 107 5.53 -9.39 10.26
CA ARG A 107 5.24 -9.42 11.69
C ARG A 107 4.46 -8.14 12.02
N GLN A 108 3.41 -8.31 12.81
CA GLN A 108 2.44 -7.31 13.22
C GLN A 108 2.41 -7.31 14.75
#